data_AF-A0A7W7ZKF1-F1
#
_entry.id   AF-A0A7W7ZKF1-F1
#
_cell.length_a   1.000
_cell.length_b   1.000
_cell.length_c   1.000
_cell.angle_alpha   90.00
_cell.angle_beta   90.00
_cell.angle_gamma   90.00
#
_symmetry.space_group_name_H-M   'P 1'
#
loop_
_entity.id
_entity.type
_entity.pdbx_description
1 polymer ?
#
loop_
_entity_poly.entity_id
_entity_poly.type
_entity_poly.pdbx_seq_one_letter_code
_entity_poly.pdbx_strand_id
1 'polypeptide(L)'
;MVSGPGSKGDGTMTRLSTAESMALVVLNVLGAIGYDIAASRGGWKIPEEVAAGINVTTGEPFIWFISILPIVAAFFVINVTWGVCVLRRQRWKAGLYWIIAAAVWLGAVVIDFRHH
;
A
#
# COMPACT_ATOMS: atom_id res chain seq x y z
N MET A 1 4.12 7.49 58.49
CA MET A 1 4.94 8.17 57.46
C MET A 1 6.19 7.34 57.20
N VAL A 2 6.20 6.55 56.13
CA VAL A 2 7.41 6.11 55.44
C VAL A 2 7.06 6.10 53.96
N SER A 3 7.91 6.80 53.21
CA SER A 3 7.81 7.13 51.79
C SER A 3 7.96 5.89 50.91
N GLY A 4 7.35 5.95 49.72
CA GLY A 4 7.02 4.81 48.87
C GLY A 4 8.16 4.21 48.05
N PRO A 5 7.83 3.22 47.21
CA PRO A 5 8.70 2.81 46.12
C PRO A 5 8.00 2.85 44.75
N GLY A 6 8.78 3.22 43.75
CA GLY A 6 8.68 2.61 42.44
C GLY A 6 7.96 3.43 41.38
N SER A 7 8.68 4.41 40.85
CA SER A 7 8.64 4.75 39.42
C SER A 7 8.67 3.45 38.60
N LYS A 8 7.49 2.98 38.17
CA LYS A 8 7.39 2.01 37.08
C LYS A 8 7.47 2.82 35.82
N GLY A 9 8.65 2.85 35.21
CA GLY A 9 8.85 3.32 33.86
C GLY A 9 7.82 2.63 32.96
N ASP A 10 6.80 3.39 32.59
CA ASP A 10 5.74 2.95 31.70
C ASP A 10 6.38 2.84 30.33
N GLY A 11 6.89 1.64 30.03
CA GLY A 11 7.46 1.27 28.75
C GLY A 11 6.43 1.56 27.69
N THR A 12 6.56 2.74 27.10
CA THR A 12 5.66 3.32 26.11
C THR A 12 5.84 2.55 24.82
N MET A 13 5.39 1.29 24.80
CA MET A 13 5.14 0.56 23.57
C MET A 13 4.02 1.32 22.88
N THR A 14 4.43 2.25 22.02
CA THR A 14 3.59 3.11 21.20
C THR A 14 2.46 2.28 20.59
N ARG A 15 1.28 2.52 21.16
CA ARG A 15 0.02 1.91 20.74
C ARG A 15 -0.42 2.76 19.55
N LEU A 16 -0.49 2.18 18.36
CA LEU A 16 -1.19 2.83 17.26
C LEU A 16 -2.66 3.03 17.69
N SER A 17 -3.00 4.29 17.94
CA SER A 17 -4.32 4.83 18.18
C SER A 17 -5.21 4.65 16.94
N THR A 18 -6.52 4.83 17.12
CA THR A 18 -7.47 4.86 16.00
C THR A 18 -7.09 5.91 14.97
N ALA A 19 -6.56 7.06 15.43
CA ALA A 19 -6.07 8.14 14.56
C ALA A 19 -4.88 7.69 13.71
N GLU A 20 -3.91 6.98 14.28
CA GLU A 20 -2.77 6.44 13.52
C GLU A 20 -3.20 5.36 12.54
N SER A 21 -4.18 4.52 12.91
CA SER A 21 -4.76 3.53 11.99
C SER A 21 -5.51 4.20 10.82
N MET A 22 -6.25 5.27 11.08
CA MET A 22 -6.87 6.10 10.05
C MET A 22 -5.83 6.79 9.17
N ALA A 23 -4.75 7.33 9.75
CA ALA A 23 -3.67 7.95 8.99
C ALA A 23 -3.03 6.95 8.02
N LEU A 24 -2.83 5.70 8.45
CA LEU A 24 -2.35 4.63 7.56
C LEU A 24 -3.34 4.30 6.45
N VAL A 25 -4.65 4.29 6.73
CA VAL A 25 -5.67 4.09 5.69
C VAL A 25 -5.66 5.24 4.68
N VAL A 26 -5.65 6.49 5.15
CA VAL A 26 -5.58 7.68 4.29
C VAL A 26 -4.31 7.66 3.45
N LEU A 27 -3.17 7.29 4.03
CA LEU A 27 -1.91 7.17 3.30
C LEU A 27 -1.98 6.07 2.23
N ASN A 28 -2.63 4.94 2.50
CA ASN A 28 -2.86 3.90 1.50
C ASN A 28 -3.77 4.38 0.36
N VAL A 29 -4.85 5.12 0.68
CA VAL A 29 -5.75 5.68 -0.33
C VAL A 29 -5.03 6.72 -1.20
N LEU A 30 -4.29 7.65 -0.59
CA LEU A 30 -3.50 8.64 -1.31
C LEU A 30 -2.41 7.99 -2.15
N GLY A 31 -1.78 6.94 -1.64
CA GLY A 31 -0.81 6.13 -2.37
C GLY A 31 -1.40 5.45 -3.60
N ALA A 32 -2.60 4.87 -3.47
CA ALA A 32 -3.32 4.24 -4.57
C ALA A 32 -3.73 5.26 -5.65
N ILE A 33 -4.21 6.44 -5.24
CA ILE A 33 -4.52 7.54 -6.18
C ILE A 33 -3.25 8.02 -6.89
N GLY A 34 -2.16 8.21 -6.16
CA GLY A 34 -0.88 8.62 -6.74
C GLY A 34 -0.33 7.59 -7.72
N TYR A 35 -0.50 6.30 -7.40
CA TYR A 35 -0.21 5.19 -8.28
C TYR A 35 -1.02 5.27 -9.58
N ASP A 36 -2.35 5.34 -9.51
CA ASP A 36 -3.22 5.39 -10.69
C ASP A 36 -2.87 6.58 -11.59
N ILE A 37 -2.56 7.75 -10.99
CA ILE A 37 -2.14 8.94 -11.75
C ILE A 37 -0.79 8.71 -12.44
N ALA A 38 0.18 8.11 -11.75
CA ALA A 38 1.50 7.84 -12.32
C ALA A 38 1.44 6.81 -13.44
N ALA A 39 0.67 5.74 -13.24
CA ALA A 39 0.42 4.71 -14.24
C ALA A 39 -0.33 5.27 -15.46
N SER A 40 -1.42 6.04 -15.24
CA SER A 40 -2.23 6.65 -16.30
C SER A 40 -1.49 7.71 -17.13
N ARG A 41 -0.56 8.47 -16.53
CA ARG A 41 0.25 9.47 -17.25
C ARG A 41 1.37 8.85 -18.09
N GLY A 42 1.73 7.60 -17.79
CA GLY A 42 2.82 6.88 -18.43
C GLY A 42 2.48 6.23 -19.75
N GLY A 43 1.21 6.26 -20.19
CA GLY A 43 0.70 5.79 -21.50
C GLY A 43 1.68 4.87 -22.23
N TRP A 44 1.74 3.61 -21.80
CA TRP A 44 2.84 2.69 -22.08
C TRP A 44 2.81 2.14 -23.50
N LYS A 45 2.96 3.01 -24.48
CA LYS A 45 3.30 2.60 -25.83
C LYS A 45 4.80 2.73 -26.01
N ILE A 46 5.47 1.63 -26.37
CA ILE A 46 6.90 1.65 -26.70
C ILE A 46 7.08 2.62 -27.88
N PRO A 47 7.81 3.74 -27.73
CA PRO A 47 7.89 4.78 -28.76
C PRO A 47 8.37 4.23 -30.11
N GLU A 48 9.29 3.27 -30.06
CA GLU A 48 9.84 2.56 -31.21
C GLU A 48 8.78 1.69 -31.92
N GLU A 49 7.87 1.06 -31.17
CA GLU A 49 6.78 0.25 -31.74
C GLU A 49 5.68 1.13 -32.33
N VAL A 50 5.35 2.24 -31.67
CA VAL A 50 4.42 3.26 -32.22
C VAL A 50 4.97 3.86 -33.50
N ALA A 51 6.26 4.20 -33.52
CA ALA A 51 6.94 4.71 -34.71
C ALA A 51 6.99 3.68 -35.84
N ALA A 52 7.02 2.40 -35.52
CA ALA A 52 6.97 1.29 -36.49
C ALA A 52 5.53 0.90 -36.90
N GLY A 53 4.49 1.56 -36.38
CA GLY A 53 3.08 1.22 -36.64
C GLY A 53 2.63 -0.08 -35.99
N ILE A 54 3.42 -0.61 -35.05
CA ILE A 54 3.19 -1.84 -34.34
C ILE A 54 2.40 -1.51 -33.07
N ASN A 55 1.14 -1.95 -33.00
CA ASN A 55 0.33 -1.92 -31.78
C ASN A 55 0.17 -3.35 -31.28
N VAL A 56 1.18 -3.91 -30.59
CA VAL A 56 1.07 -5.27 -30.01
C VAL A 56 0.53 -5.17 -28.59
N THR A 57 -0.63 -5.77 -28.34
CA THR A 57 -1.26 -5.88 -27.02
C THR A 57 -0.70 -7.00 -26.14
N THR A 58 0.21 -7.85 -26.66
CA THR A 58 0.65 -9.06 -25.94
C THR A 58 1.91 -8.88 -25.08
N GLY A 59 2.64 -7.77 -25.20
CA GLY A 59 3.78 -7.42 -24.34
C GLY A 59 3.44 -6.47 -23.17
N GLU A 60 2.28 -5.81 -23.25
CA GLU A 60 1.84 -4.75 -22.31
C GLU A 60 1.76 -5.20 -20.84
N PRO A 61 1.27 -6.42 -20.47
CA PRO A 61 1.09 -6.78 -19.06
C PRO A 61 2.40 -6.96 -18.27
N PHE A 62 3.43 -7.55 -18.90
CA PHE A 62 4.69 -7.83 -18.20
C PHE A 62 5.51 -6.56 -18.00
N ILE A 63 5.56 -5.69 -19.02
CA ILE A 63 6.27 -4.41 -18.94
C ILE A 63 5.54 -3.48 -17.97
N TRP A 64 4.21 -3.41 -18.04
CA TRP A 64 3.37 -2.73 -17.04
C TRP A 64 3.70 -3.20 -15.62
N PHE A 65 3.67 -4.52 -15.38
CA PHE A 65 3.90 -5.09 -14.06
C PHE A 65 5.31 -4.76 -13.52
N ILE A 66 6.33 -4.81 -14.38
CA ILE A 66 7.71 -4.46 -14.01
C ILE A 66 7.82 -2.96 -13.66
N SER A 67 7.18 -2.09 -14.43
CA SER A 67 7.20 -0.64 -14.20
C SER A 67 6.54 -0.24 -12.88
N ILE A 68 5.46 -0.94 -12.49
CA ILE A 68 4.76 -0.67 -11.22
C ILE A 68 5.36 -1.42 -10.02
N LEU A 69 6.24 -2.38 -10.28
CA LEU A 69 6.82 -3.27 -9.27
C LEU A 69 7.44 -2.55 -8.07
N PRO A 70 8.17 -1.42 -8.23
CA PRO A 70 8.71 -0.67 -7.09
C PRO A 70 7.62 -0.11 -6.16
N ILE A 71 6.52 0.36 -6.74
CA ILE A 71 5.37 0.90 -6.00
C ILE A 71 4.67 -0.25 -5.27
N VAL A 72 4.36 -1.33 -6.00
CA VAL A 72 3.75 -2.54 -5.42
C VAL A 72 4.61 -3.12 -4.30
N ALA A 73 5.93 -3.17 -4.48
CA ALA A 73 6.86 -3.69 -3.47
C ALA A 73 6.88 -2.83 -2.20
N ALA A 74 6.91 -1.50 -2.31
CA ALA A 74 6.86 -0.61 -1.15
C ALA A 74 5.56 -0.80 -0.37
N PHE A 75 4.42 -0.87 -1.05
CA PHE A 75 3.13 -1.08 -0.42
C PHE A 75 2.97 -2.48 0.16
N PHE A 76 3.52 -3.50 -0.48
CA PHE A 76 3.57 -4.85 0.05
C PHE A 76 4.33 -4.88 1.38
N VAL A 77 5.52 -4.25 1.45
CA VAL A 77 6.31 -4.19 2.69
C VAL A 77 5.55 -3.47 3.81
N ILE A 78 4.90 -2.34 3.52
CA ILE A 78 4.12 -1.58 4.49
C ILE A 78 2.94 -2.43 5.00
N ASN A 79 2.18 -3.07 4.10
CA ASN A 79 1.03 -3.88 4.47
C ASN A 79 1.45 -5.14 5.22
N VAL A 80 2.51 -5.85 4.81
CA VAL A 80 3.01 -7.02 5.53
C VAL A 80 3.46 -6.63 6.94
N THR A 81 4.21 -5.54 7.09
CA THR A 81 4.67 -5.06 8.39
C THR A 81 3.49 -4.69 9.30
N TRP A 82 2.48 -4.02 8.76
CA TRP A 82 1.26 -3.67 9.50
C TRP A 82 0.45 -4.92 9.88
N GLY A 83 0.28 -5.87 8.96
CA GLY A 83 -0.41 -7.14 9.19
C GLY A 83 0.26 -7.98 10.28
N VAL A 84 1.59 -8.10 10.24
CA VAL A 84 2.38 -8.76 11.30
C VAL A 84 2.16 -8.09 12.66
N CYS A 85 2.10 -6.75 12.70
CA CYS A 85 1.81 -6.01 13.93
C CYS A 85 0.39 -6.26 14.45
N VAL A 86 -0.61 -6.35 13.57
CA VAL A 86 -1.99 -6.68 13.92
C VAL A 86 -2.09 -8.08 14.50
N LEU A 87 -1.47 -9.07 13.85
CA LEU A 87 -1.47 -10.48 14.27
C LEU A 87 -0.77 -10.67 15.61
N ARG A 88 0.42 -10.08 15.78
CA ARG A 88 1.19 -10.17 17.03
C ARG A 88 0.49 -9.52 18.22
N ARG A 89 -0.33 -8.48 17.98
CA ARG A 89 -1.05 -7.75 19.04
C ARG A 89 -2.52 -8.19 19.18
N GLN A 90 -2.95 -9.23 18.46
CA GLN A 90 -4.33 -9.75 18.41
C GLN A 90 -5.40 -8.65 18.22
N ARG A 91 -5.10 -7.63 17.42
CA ARG A 91 -5.97 -6.47 17.25
C ARG A 91 -6.93 -6.65 16.08
N TRP A 92 -7.92 -7.50 16.24
CA TRP A 92 -8.91 -7.84 15.21
C TRP A 92 -9.61 -6.60 14.58
N LYS A 93 -9.92 -5.57 15.37
CA LYS A 93 -10.48 -4.30 14.85
C LYS A 93 -9.51 -3.54 13.94
N ALA A 94 -8.22 -3.56 14.26
CA ALA A 94 -7.18 -2.98 13.40
C ALA A 94 -6.95 -3.84 12.13
N GLY A 95 -7.19 -5.15 12.23
CA GLY A 95 -7.17 -6.06 11.08
C GLY A 95 -8.23 -5.74 10.02
N LEU A 96 -9.40 -5.24 10.43
CA LEU A 96 -10.44 -4.82 9.49
C LEU A 96 -9.96 -3.63 8.62
N TYR A 97 -9.28 -2.65 9.22
CA TYR A 97 -8.67 -1.55 8.48
C TYR A 97 -7.53 -2.01 7.55
N TRP A 98 -6.76 -2.99 7.98
CA TRP A 98 -5.73 -3.61 7.14
C TRP A 98 -6.31 -4.33 5.92
N ILE A 99 -7.39 -5.10 6.10
CA ILE A 99 -8.10 -5.77 4.99
C ILE A 99 -8.68 -4.75 4.02
N ILE A 100 -9.29 -3.67 4.52
CA ILE A 100 -9.83 -2.59 3.67
C ILE A 100 -8.70 -1.94 2.86
N ALA A 101 -7.56 -1.65 3.48
CA ALA A 101 -6.41 -1.09 2.78
C ALA A 101 -5.89 -2.03 1.67
N ALA A 102 -5.78 -3.34 1.96
CA ALA A 102 -5.40 -4.33 0.96
C ALA A 102 -6.42 -4.43 -0.20
N ALA A 103 -7.72 -4.35 0.10
CA ALA A 103 -8.78 -4.38 -0.89
C ALA A 103 -8.77 -3.14 -1.80
N VAL A 104 -8.48 -1.95 -1.26
CA VAL A 104 -8.31 -0.72 -2.04
C VAL A 104 -7.16 -0.87 -3.05
N TRP A 105 -6.03 -1.45 -2.61
CA TRP A 105 -4.90 -1.72 -3.50
C TRP A 105 -5.21 -2.70 -4.61
N LEU A 106 -5.88 -3.82 -4.29
CA LEU A 106 -6.36 -4.76 -5.29
C LEU A 106 -7.31 -4.09 -6.29
N GLY A 107 -8.19 -3.21 -5.81
CA GLY A 107 -9.07 -2.41 -6.65
C GLY A 107 -8.31 -1.51 -7.62
N ALA A 108 -7.34 -0.74 -7.13
CA ALA A 108 -6.51 0.15 -7.96
C ALA A 108 -5.77 -0.62 -9.06
N VAL A 109 -5.10 -1.72 -8.70
CA VAL A 109 -4.38 -2.57 -9.67
C VAL A 109 -5.33 -3.14 -10.74
N VAL A 110 -6.54 -3.55 -10.37
CA VAL A 110 -7.53 -4.05 -11.33
C VAL A 110 -8.09 -2.95 -12.22
N ILE A 111 -8.31 -1.74 -11.68
CA ILE A 111 -8.79 -0.60 -12.45
C ILE A 111 -7.73 -0.15 -13.46
N ASP A 112 -6.48 -0.05 -13.02
CA ASP A 112 -5.33 0.31 -13.84
C ASP A 112 -5.09 -0.71 -14.96
N PHE A 113 -5.11 -2.01 -14.62
CA PHE A 113 -5.02 -3.10 -15.60
C PHE A 113 -6.18 -3.11 -16.61
N ARG A 114 -7.35 -2.58 -16.28
CA ARG A 114 -8.49 -2.49 -17.23
C ARG A 114 -8.45 -1.24 -18.09
N HIS A 115 -7.76 -0.19 -17.65
CA HIS A 115 -7.60 1.04 -18.42
C HIS A 115 -6.43 0.97 -19.41
N HIS A 116 -5.61 -0.07 -19.32
CA HIS A 116 -4.45 -0.32 -20.16
C HIS A 116 -4.67 -1.60 -20.95
#